data_AF-A0A7S4RZS7-F1
#
_entry.id   AF-A0A7S4RZS7-F1
#
_cell.length_a   1.000
_cell.length_b   1.000
_cell.length_c   1.000
_cell.angle_alpha   90.00
_cell.angle_beta   90.00
_cell.angle_gamma   90.00
#
_symmetry.space_group_name_H-M   'P 1'
#
loop_
_entity.id
_entity.type
_entity.pdbx_description
1 polymer ?
#
loop_
_entity_poly.entity_id
_entity_poly.type
_entity_poly.pdbx_seq_one_letter_code
_entity_poly.pdbx_strand_id
1 'polypeptide(L)'
;NVSPVPGKLKLLHKSPPVLAIENFFTPNECTECLSLATPTTTLNQNLKINSATFSTLAQSKRTSTTWFCHYSQLPSLLAKTTKLLSVPLEQLEEPQVVRYKTGQQFSWHYDEIPASQLENGGQRVATLLVYLNTLDQGGATIF
;
A
#
# COMPACT_ATOMS: atom_id res chain seq x y z
N ASN A 1 6.31 25.21 11.37
CA ASN A 1 6.84 24.17 12.28
C ASN A 1 6.30 22.82 11.88
N VAL A 2 7.01 22.13 11.00
CA VAL A 2 6.62 20.79 10.52
C VAL A 2 7.24 19.80 11.49
N SER A 3 6.45 19.16 12.34
CA SER A 3 6.92 18.02 13.16
C SER A 3 7.60 17.01 12.23
N PRO A 4 8.68 16.32 12.59
CA PRO A 4 9.27 15.28 11.75
C PRO A 4 8.23 14.19 11.43
N VAL A 5 8.38 13.49 10.30
CA VAL A 5 7.67 12.22 10.10
C VAL A 5 8.13 11.29 11.23
N PRO A 6 7.23 10.77 12.08
CA PRO A 6 7.65 9.88 13.15
C PRO A 6 8.22 8.60 12.54
N GLY A 7 9.46 8.27 12.90
CA GLY A 7 10.07 6.99 12.57
C GLY A 7 11.55 7.04 12.26
N LYS A 8 12.27 5.99 12.67
CA LYS A 8 13.67 5.81 12.33
C LYS A 8 13.74 5.17 10.94
N LEU A 9 14.35 5.87 10.00
CA LEU A 9 14.65 5.36 8.66
C LEU A 9 15.86 4.43 8.71
N LYS A 10 15.75 3.25 8.09
CA LYS A 10 16.84 2.28 7.96
C LYS A 10 16.96 1.84 6.50
N LEU A 11 18.16 1.98 5.93
CA LEU A 11 18.47 1.42 4.62
C LEU A 11 18.64 -0.10 4.73
N LEU A 12 17.84 -0.86 3.99
CA LEU A 12 17.93 -2.33 3.92
C LEU A 12 18.74 -2.80 2.70
N HIS A 13 18.61 -2.09 1.58
CA HIS A 13 19.31 -2.41 0.33
C HIS A 13 19.64 -1.14 -0.44
N LYS A 14 20.76 -1.13 -1.17
CA LYS A 14 21.27 0.07 -1.87
C LYS A 14 20.77 0.21 -3.31
N SER A 15 20.71 -0.88 -4.06
CA SER A 15 20.41 -0.86 -5.51
C SER A 15 19.70 -2.14 -5.94
N PRO A 16 18.35 -2.19 -5.98
CA PRO A 16 17.45 -1.04 -5.81
C PRO A 16 17.40 -0.54 -4.35
N PRO A 17 17.13 0.75 -4.10
CA PRO A 17 16.93 1.26 -2.76
C PRO A 17 15.72 0.61 -2.08
N VAL A 18 15.93 0.02 -0.91
CA VAL A 18 14.86 -0.48 -0.04
C VAL A 18 15.06 0.10 1.35
N LEU A 19 14.05 0.81 1.87
CA LEU A 19 14.09 1.45 3.18
C LEU A 19 12.99 0.89 4.08
N ALA A 20 13.32 0.71 5.36
CA ALA A 20 12.34 0.48 6.42
C ALA A 20 12.12 1.76 7.23
N ILE A 21 10.87 1.98 7.64
CA ILE A 21 10.45 3.10 8.49
C ILE A 21 9.79 2.51 9.72
N GLU A 22 10.48 2.62 10.86
CA GLU A 22 9.91 2.15 12.13
C GLU A 22 8.81 3.10 12.60
N ASN A 23 7.72 2.58 13.18
CA ASN A 23 6.63 3.37 13.78
C ASN A 23 6.00 4.41 12.83
N PHE A 24 5.94 4.11 11.52
CA PHE A 24 5.28 4.98 10.55
C PHE A 24 3.82 5.22 10.92
N PHE A 25 3.10 4.16 11.32
CA PHE A 25 1.78 4.22 11.94
C PHE A 25 1.84 3.95 13.43
N THR A 26 0.98 4.66 14.14
CA THR A 26 0.59 4.35 15.52
C THR A 26 -0.39 3.18 15.54
N PRO A 27 -0.56 2.49 16.69
CA PRO A 27 -1.55 1.41 16.81
C PRO A 27 -2.99 1.83 16.45
N ASN A 28 -3.36 3.08 16.75
CA ASN A 28 -4.69 3.60 16.41
C ASN A 28 -4.85 3.74 14.89
N GLU A 29 -3.85 4.28 14.20
CA GLU A 29 -3.89 4.41 12.73
C GLU A 29 -3.95 3.03 12.04
N CYS A 30 -3.24 2.03 12.58
CA CYS A 30 -3.38 0.65 12.10
C CYS A 30 -4.82 0.13 12.27
N THR A 31 -5.43 0.38 13.44
CA THR A 31 -6.82 -0.03 13.73
C THR A 31 -7.83 0.65 12.81
N GLU A 32 -7.65 1.95 12.55
CA GLU A 32 -8.48 2.72 11.61
C GLU A 32 -8.40 2.11 10.20
N CYS A 33 -7.20 1.80 9.70
CA CYS A 33 -7.03 1.17 8.39
C CYS A 33 -7.68 -0.22 8.31
N LEU A 34 -7.53 -1.03 9.38
CA LEU A 34 -8.12 -2.37 9.44
C LEU A 34 -9.65 -2.32 9.45
N SER A 35 -10.27 -1.29 10.03
CA SER A 35 -11.72 -1.14 10.08
C SER A 35 -12.35 -1.07 8.67
N LEU A 36 -11.62 -0.52 7.69
CA LEU A 36 -12.04 -0.44 6.28
C LEU A 36 -12.12 -1.81 5.60
N ALA A 37 -11.38 -2.80 6.10
CA ALA A 37 -11.34 -4.17 5.57
C ALA A 37 -12.24 -5.16 6.35
N THR A 38 -13.16 -4.65 7.19
CA THR A 38 -14.08 -5.50 7.97
C THR A 38 -15.42 -5.72 7.24
N PRO A 39 -15.97 -6.96 7.22
CA PRO A 39 -17.17 -7.29 6.46
C PRO A 39 -18.50 -6.71 7.01
N THR A 40 -18.48 -6.04 8.16
CA THR A 40 -19.69 -5.78 8.97
C THR A 40 -20.40 -4.46 8.68
N THR A 41 -19.89 -3.62 7.81
CA THR A 41 -20.58 -2.37 7.45
C THR A 41 -21.09 -2.43 6.02
N THR A 42 -22.28 -1.88 5.84
CA THR A 42 -22.98 -1.59 4.57
C THR A 42 -22.15 -0.75 3.57
N LEU A 43 -20.89 -0.45 3.88
CA LEU A 43 -19.88 0.22 3.06
C LEU A 43 -19.19 -0.70 2.03
N ASN A 44 -19.61 -1.97 1.92
CA ASN A 44 -19.15 -2.93 0.90
C ASN A 44 -19.46 -2.53 -0.57
N GLN A 45 -19.97 -1.31 -0.82
CA GLN A 45 -20.22 -0.81 -2.18
C GLN A 45 -18.94 -0.38 -2.94
N ASN A 46 -17.80 -0.22 -2.25
CA ASN A 46 -16.54 0.19 -2.86
C ASN A 46 -15.57 -0.97 -3.14
N LEU A 47 -16.09 -2.19 -3.28
CA LEU A 47 -15.35 -3.36 -3.78
C LEU A 47 -15.07 -3.20 -5.28
N LYS A 48 -14.09 -2.38 -5.65
CA LYS A 48 -13.47 -2.52 -6.97
C LYS A 48 -12.49 -3.68 -6.91
N ILE A 49 -12.88 -4.86 -7.35
CA ILE A 49 -11.95 -6.00 -7.47
C ILE A 49 -10.87 -5.71 -8.55
N ASN A 50 -11.14 -4.75 -9.44
CA ASN A 50 -10.25 -4.29 -10.50
C ASN A 50 -9.98 -2.78 -10.34
N SER A 51 -8.71 -2.41 -10.09
CA SER A 51 -8.25 -1.04 -10.37
C SER A 51 -8.08 -0.85 -11.87
N ALA A 52 -8.26 0.38 -12.36
CA ALA A 52 -7.87 0.76 -13.72
C ALA A 52 -6.36 0.53 -13.99
N THR A 53 -5.54 0.48 -12.93
CA THR A 53 -4.11 0.16 -12.97
C THR A 53 -3.79 -1.32 -12.73
N PHE A 54 -4.79 -2.19 -12.54
CA PHE A 54 -4.55 -3.64 -12.38
C PHE A 54 -4.52 -4.33 -13.74
N SER A 55 -3.32 -4.69 -14.20
CA SER A 55 -3.13 -5.43 -15.44
C SER A 55 -3.42 -6.91 -15.24
N THR A 56 -4.36 -7.46 -16.02
CA THR A 56 -4.59 -8.90 -16.15
C THR A 56 -3.45 -9.63 -16.89
N LEU A 57 -2.50 -8.89 -17.47
CA LEU A 57 -1.33 -9.41 -18.19
C LEU A 57 -0.11 -9.63 -17.28
N ALA A 58 -0.14 -9.16 -16.04
CA ALA A 58 0.92 -9.42 -15.09
C ALA A 58 0.91 -10.92 -14.74
N GLN A 59 2.04 -11.62 -14.97
CA GLN A 59 2.24 -13.03 -14.58
C GLN A 59 2.16 -13.27 -13.05
N SER A 60 1.91 -12.20 -12.30
CA SER A 60 1.85 -12.22 -10.85
C SER A 60 0.56 -12.87 -10.34
N LYS A 61 0.69 -13.94 -9.57
CA LYS A 61 -0.41 -14.60 -8.87
C LYS A 61 -0.57 -13.99 -7.48
N ARG A 62 -1.65 -13.23 -7.29
CA ARG A 62 -2.09 -12.73 -5.98
C ARG A 62 -3.29 -13.53 -5.49
N THR A 63 -3.22 -14.07 -4.28
CA THR A 63 -4.33 -14.83 -3.69
C THR A 63 -4.96 -14.15 -2.47
N SER A 64 -4.64 -12.88 -2.20
CA SER A 64 -5.19 -12.07 -1.11
C SER A 64 -6.57 -11.47 -1.39
N THR A 65 -7.19 -10.90 -0.37
CA THR A 65 -8.32 -9.97 -0.51
C THR A 65 -7.81 -8.54 -0.52
N THR A 66 -8.24 -7.72 -1.47
CA THR A 66 -7.84 -6.30 -1.60
C THR A 66 -9.05 -5.39 -1.57
N TRP A 67 -8.95 -4.27 -0.86
CA TRP A 67 -9.90 -3.17 -0.84
C TRP A 67 -9.20 -1.93 -1.40
N PHE A 68 -9.83 -1.26 -2.36
CA PHE A 68 -9.37 0.02 -2.89
C PHE A 68 -10.10 1.13 -2.13
N CYS A 69 -9.33 2.05 -1.58
CA CYS A 69 -9.83 3.08 -0.69
C CYS A 69 -9.71 4.44 -1.38
N HIS A 70 -10.80 5.22 -1.35
CA HIS A 70 -10.75 6.61 -1.77
C HIS A 70 -9.82 7.42 -0.87
N TYR A 71 -9.28 8.52 -1.39
CA TYR A 71 -8.38 9.38 -0.63
C TYR A 71 -8.98 9.84 0.71
N SER A 72 -10.28 10.15 0.72
CA SER A 72 -11.01 10.60 1.91
C SER A 72 -11.09 9.56 3.02
N GLN A 73 -10.88 8.27 2.73
CA GLN A 73 -10.98 7.19 3.71
C GLN A 73 -9.70 7.01 4.53
N LEU A 74 -8.55 7.51 4.03
CA LEU A 74 -7.24 7.33 4.66
C LEU A 74 -6.43 8.63 4.73
N PRO A 75 -6.98 9.73 5.30
CA PRO A 75 -6.33 11.03 5.32
C PRO A 75 -4.99 11.01 6.06
N SER A 76 -4.86 10.24 7.15
CA SER A 76 -3.62 10.11 7.93
C SER A 76 -2.49 9.45 7.12
N LEU A 77 -2.81 8.42 6.33
CA LEU A 77 -1.85 7.78 5.42
C LEU A 77 -1.34 8.80 4.41
N LEU A 78 -2.23 9.49 3.71
CA LEU A 78 -1.88 10.42 2.64
C LEU A 78 -1.08 11.61 3.16
N ALA A 79 -1.45 12.17 4.31
CA ALA A 79 -0.71 13.27 4.93
C ALA A 79 0.72 12.85 5.33
N LYS A 80 0.91 11.62 5.83
CA LYS A 80 2.24 11.10 6.14
C LYS A 80 3.05 10.78 4.89
N THR A 81 2.43 10.20 3.86
CA THR A 81 3.09 9.84 2.60
C THR A 81 3.53 11.05 1.80
N THR A 82 2.66 12.04 1.61
CA THR A 82 3.01 13.29 0.89
C THR A 82 4.19 14.01 1.56
N LYS A 83 4.20 14.03 2.90
CA LYS A 83 5.30 14.59 3.69
C LYS A 83 6.59 13.76 3.63
N LEU A 84 6.49 12.43 3.65
CA LEU A 84 7.64 11.53 3.56
C LEU A 84 8.33 11.65 2.20
N LEU A 85 7.54 11.64 1.11
CA LEU A 85 8.05 11.60 -0.25
C LEU A 85 8.22 13.01 -0.86
N SER A 86 7.72 14.05 -0.20
CA SER A 86 7.67 15.42 -0.73
C SER A 86 6.98 15.51 -2.10
N VAL A 87 5.91 14.74 -2.29
CA VAL A 87 5.10 14.72 -3.52
C VAL A 87 3.67 15.20 -3.23
N PRO A 88 3.01 15.85 -4.20
CA PRO A 88 1.63 16.28 -4.06
C PRO A 88 0.66 15.07 -4.14
N LEU A 89 -0.56 15.23 -3.65
CA LEU A 89 -1.55 14.15 -3.54
C LEU A 89 -1.88 13.55 -4.92
N GLU A 90 -1.86 14.36 -5.97
CA GLU A 90 -2.18 13.98 -7.34
C GLU A 90 -1.16 13.00 -7.95
N GLN A 91 0.01 12.84 -7.34
CA GLN A 91 1.02 11.84 -7.72
C GLN A 91 0.91 10.54 -6.93
N LEU A 92 0.00 10.46 -5.96
CA LEU A 92 -0.30 9.22 -5.25
C LEU A 92 -1.44 8.51 -5.97
N GLU A 93 -1.37 7.18 -6.04
CA GLU A 93 -2.56 6.38 -6.35
C GLU A 93 -3.47 6.28 -5.13
N GLU A 94 -4.75 6.01 -5.35
CA GLU A 94 -5.69 5.67 -4.28
C GLU A 94 -5.17 4.47 -3.47
N PRO A 95 -5.16 4.54 -2.12
CA PRO A 95 -4.57 3.48 -1.30
C PRO A 95 -5.27 2.13 -1.43
N GLN A 96 -4.52 1.07 -1.17
CA GLN A 96 -5.03 -0.28 -1.10
C GLN A 96 -4.83 -0.86 0.30
N VAL A 97 -5.86 -1.47 0.86
CA VAL A 97 -5.75 -2.33 2.05
C VAL A 97 -5.77 -3.78 1.56
N VAL A 98 -4.79 -4.59 1.97
CA VAL A 98 -4.64 -5.97 1.51
C VAL A 98 -4.59 -6.91 2.69
N ARG A 99 -5.36 -7.99 2.65
CA ARG A 99 -5.39 -9.04 3.67
C ARG A 99 -5.00 -10.38 3.09
N TYR A 100 -4.03 -11.02 3.73
CA TYR A 100 -3.62 -12.39 3.48
C TYR A 100 -4.14 -13.29 4.61
N LYS A 101 -4.86 -14.35 4.27
CA LYS A 101 -5.13 -15.50 5.15
C LYS A 101 -3.97 -16.47 5.08
N THR A 102 -3.91 -17.41 6.02
CA THR A 102 -2.94 -18.52 6.00
C THR A 102 -2.92 -19.21 4.63
N GLY A 103 -1.71 -19.36 4.07
CA GLY A 103 -1.50 -19.96 2.74
C GLY A 103 -1.72 -19.01 1.55
N GLN A 104 -2.17 -17.78 1.76
CA GLN A 104 -2.25 -16.78 0.70
C GLN A 104 -0.91 -16.08 0.51
N GLN A 105 -0.63 -15.68 -0.73
CA GLN A 105 0.63 -15.05 -1.13
C GLN A 105 0.43 -14.11 -2.30
N PHE A 106 1.47 -13.33 -2.56
CA PHE A 106 1.65 -12.61 -3.82
C PHE A 106 2.97 -13.08 -4.41
N SER A 107 2.93 -13.66 -5.62
CA SER A 107 4.16 -14.08 -6.29
C SER A 107 5.03 -12.88 -6.66
N TRP A 108 6.30 -13.13 -6.94
CA TRP A 108 7.23 -12.17 -7.50
C TRP A 108 6.63 -11.39 -8.67
N HIS A 109 6.81 -10.08 -8.64
CA HIS A 109 6.36 -9.13 -9.65
C HIS A 109 7.12 -7.82 -9.53
N TYR A 110 7.05 -7.02 -10.59
CA TYR A 110 7.38 -5.60 -10.54
C TYR A 110 6.11 -4.81 -10.29
N ASP A 111 6.24 -3.70 -9.56
CA ASP A 111 5.14 -2.75 -9.41
C ASP A 111 4.88 -1.94 -10.69
N GLU A 112 5.72 -2.08 -11.71
CA GLU A 112 5.61 -1.34 -12.96
C GLU A 112 4.22 -1.47 -13.60
N ILE A 113 3.71 -0.34 -14.08
CA ILE A 113 2.52 -0.29 -14.92
C ILE A 113 2.94 -0.65 -16.35
N PRO A 114 2.23 -1.56 -17.04
CA PRO A 114 2.49 -1.84 -18.45
C PRO A 114 2.43 -0.57 -19.30
N ALA A 115 3.31 -0.45 -20.29
CA ALA A 115 3.42 0.74 -21.12
C ALA A 115 2.08 1.16 -21.78
N SER A 116 1.20 0.20 -22.07
CA SER A 116 -0.13 0.43 -22.64
C SER A 116 -1.15 1.07 -21.67
N GLN A 117 -0.82 1.20 -20.38
CA GLN A 117 -1.71 1.70 -19.33
C GLN A 117 -1.21 3.01 -18.69
N LEU A 118 -0.16 3.62 -19.24
CA LEU A 118 0.47 4.82 -18.67
C LEU A 118 -0.35 6.11 -18.85
N GLU A 119 -1.41 6.09 -19.66
CA GLU A 119 -2.26 7.27 -19.91
C GLU A 119 -2.94 7.79 -18.63
N ASN A 120 -3.14 6.92 -17.63
CA ASN A 120 -3.82 7.24 -16.38
C ASN A 120 -2.84 7.47 -15.22
N GLY A 121 -1.93 8.44 -15.36
CA GLY A 121 -1.05 8.89 -14.26
C GLY A 121 0.41 8.44 -14.36
N GLY A 122 0.82 7.82 -15.47
CA GLY A 122 2.22 7.49 -15.74
C GLY A 122 2.72 6.23 -15.03
N GLN A 123 4.03 6.18 -14.79
CA GLN A 123 4.73 5.03 -14.21
C GLN A 123 4.96 5.22 -12.70
N ARG A 124 4.89 4.12 -11.93
CA ARG A 124 5.24 4.10 -10.50
C ARG A 124 6.75 4.24 -10.33
N VAL A 125 7.15 5.19 -9.49
CA VAL A 125 8.56 5.45 -9.15
C VAL A 125 8.94 4.80 -7.81
N ALA A 126 7.98 4.65 -6.89
CA ALA A 126 8.18 4.07 -5.58
C ALA A 126 6.88 3.45 -5.05
N THR A 127 7.02 2.47 -4.17
CA THR A 127 5.91 1.84 -3.45
C THR A 127 6.13 1.94 -1.95
N LEU A 128 5.10 2.38 -1.23
CA LEU A 128 5.08 2.40 0.23
C LEU A 128 4.19 1.25 0.73
N LEU A 129 4.80 0.25 1.36
CA LEU A 129 4.10 -0.83 2.03
C LEU A 129 4.02 -0.53 3.53
N VAL A 130 2.81 -0.53 4.08
CA VAL A 130 2.57 -0.32 5.52
C VAL A 130 1.98 -1.59 6.13
N TYR A 131 2.70 -2.19 7.08
CA TYR A 131 2.23 -3.38 7.79
C TYR A 131 1.28 -2.98 8.93
N LEU A 132 0.04 -3.46 8.86
CA LEU A 132 -1.03 -3.08 9.80
C LEU A 132 -1.15 -4.01 11.02
N ASN A 133 -0.51 -5.17 10.97
CA ASN A 133 -0.45 -6.13 12.07
C ASN A 133 0.88 -6.89 12.05
N THR A 134 1.19 -7.55 13.17
CA THR A 134 2.36 -8.44 13.29
C THR A 134 1.91 -9.90 13.09
N LEU A 135 2.80 -10.71 12.51
CA LEU A 135 2.61 -12.15 12.33
C LEU A 135 3.72 -12.89 13.09
N ASP A 136 3.38 -14.03 13.69
CA ASP A 136 4.38 -14.88 14.35
C ASP A 136 5.29 -15.58 13.34
N GLN A 137 4.75 -15.93 12.16
CA GLN A 137 5.46 -16.63 11.09
C GLN A 137 4.93 -16.26 9.70
N GLY A 138 5.83 -16.25 8.71
CA GLY A 138 5.49 -16.00 7.30
C GLY A 138 5.15 -14.53 7.00
N GLY A 139 4.59 -14.29 5.81
CA GLY A 139 4.12 -12.95 5.38
C GLY A 139 5.21 -11.92 5.12
N ALA A 140 6.47 -12.33 4.99
CA ALA A 140 7.56 -11.44 4.65
C ALA A 140 7.44 -10.88 3.23
N THR A 141 7.84 -9.63 3.04
CA THR A 141 8.10 -9.05 1.71
C THR A 141 9.55 -9.37 1.34
N ILE A 142 9.74 -10.03 0.20
CA ILE A 142 11.05 -10.48 -0.28
C ILE A 142 11.36 -9.70 -1.56
N PHE A 143 12.59 -9.19 -1.65
CA PHE A 143 13.13 -8.43 -2.79
C PHE A 143 14.30 -9.17 -3.41
#